data_AF-A0A2V5X403-F1
#
_entry.id   AF-A0A2V5X403-F1
#
_cell.length_a   1.000
_cell.length_b   1.000
_cell.length_c   1.000
_cell.angle_alpha   90.00
_cell.angle_beta   90.00
_cell.angle_gamma   90.00
#
_symmetry.space_group_name_H-M   'P 1'
#
loop_
_entity.id
_entity.type
_entity.pdbx_description
1 polymer ?
#
loop_
_entity_poly.entity_id
_entity_poly.type
_entity_poly.pdbx_seq_one_letter_code
_entity_poly.pdbx_strand_id
1 'polypeptide(L)'
;MKSLLRLLPVFVLLSVAGCGRQSEGTGSTPGARSYTIAVIPKGTTHEFWKSIHAGAVKAERELNEKGVKTEIIWKGPLKEDDRDQQIQVVENFMSRRVSGIVLAPLDSQALVKPVENAIQAKVPVVIIDSDVKSDQYVSFVATDNYKGGRLAGERLGQLLAGKGNVILLRYAVGSASTEAREIGFLDALKSKYPEIKLISSDQRSGPTRETAYQASQNLLNRFGNEVDGIFCPCEPPTIAMTKALRDIGKAGGKVKMVGFDSGSQSVLDLKNGDVQGLVVQNPVLMGYLGVMTMVKHLQGEKVAKRIDTGVVLATPENMEQPEIKELLRPPIDKYLTE
;
A
#
# COMPACT_ATOMS: atom_id res chain seq x y z
N MET A 1 -56.99 51.56 -58.75
CA MET A 1 -56.63 50.38 -57.93
C MET A 1 -57.24 50.56 -56.55
N LYS A 2 -58.14 49.63 -56.20
CA LYS A 2 -58.77 49.43 -54.88
C LYS A 2 -57.63 49.13 -53.86
N SER A 3 -57.67 49.40 -52.55
CA SER A 3 -58.75 49.28 -51.57
C SER A 3 -58.24 49.79 -50.21
N LEU A 4 -59.02 50.69 -49.60
CA LEU A 4 -59.50 50.76 -48.21
C LEU A 4 -58.62 50.35 -47.01
N LEU A 5 -58.40 51.36 -46.14
CA LEU A 5 -58.43 51.28 -44.67
C LEU A 5 -59.56 50.39 -44.14
N ARG A 6 -59.25 49.53 -43.15
CA ARG A 6 -60.24 48.94 -42.24
C ARG A 6 -59.73 48.98 -40.80
N LEU A 7 -60.47 49.71 -39.97
CA LEU A 7 -60.56 49.55 -38.51
C LEU A 7 -61.31 48.25 -38.16
N LEU A 8 -60.95 47.66 -37.01
CA LEU A 8 -61.75 46.91 -36.00
C LEU A 8 -60.91 45.73 -35.42
N PRO A 9 -61.21 45.19 -34.23
CA PRO A 9 -61.62 45.81 -32.96
C PRO A 9 -60.75 45.33 -31.78
N VAL A 10 -60.79 46.05 -30.65
CA VAL A 10 -60.22 45.63 -29.36
C VAL A 10 -61.06 44.48 -28.80
N PHE A 11 -60.46 43.31 -28.65
CA PHE A 11 -61.05 42.16 -27.94
C PHE A 11 -60.55 42.18 -26.48
N VAL A 12 -61.44 42.56 -25.56
CA VAL A 12 -61.24 42.36 -24.12
C VAL A 12 -61.63 40.92 -23.82
N LEU A 13 -60.63 40.07 -23.55
CA LEU A 13 -60.83 38.70 -23.06
C LEU A 13 -60.71 38.70 -21.53
N LEU A 14 -61.86 38.64 -20.85
CA LEU A 14 -61.94 38.21 -19.45
C LEU A 14 -61.41 36.77 -19.34
N SER A 15 -60.29 36.60 -18.64
CA SER A 15 -59.77 35.29 -18.26
C SER A 15 -60.11 35.04 -16.80
N VAL A 16 -60.99 34.06 -16.59
CA VAL A 16 -61.50 33.56 -15.32
C VAL A 16 -60.34 33.04 -14.46
N ALA A 17 -60.35 33.39 -13.18
CA ALA A 17 -59.46 32.86 -12.14
C ALA A 17 -59.65 31.34 -12.00
N GLY A 18 -58.75 30.57 -12.60
CA GLY A 18 -58.58 29.15 -12.33
C GLY A 18 -57.55 28.97 -11.21
N CYS A 19 -58.00 28.52 -10.04
CA CYS A 19 -57.13 28.02 -8.97
C CYS A 19 -56.40 26.75 -9.43
N GLY A 20 -55.31 26.94 -10.18
CA GLY A 20 -54.33 25.89 -10.47
C GLY A 20 -53.38 25.78 -9.28
N ARG A 21 -53.55 24.72 -8.49
CA ARG A 21 -52.65 24.33 -7.40
C ARG A 21 -51.26 24.10 -8.00
N GLN A 22 -50.38 25.08 -7.84
CA GLN A 22 -48.97 24.99 -8.22
C GLN A 22 -48.36 23.93 -7.30
N SER A 23 -48.15 22.72 -7.82
CA SER A 23 -47.30 21.75 -7.14
C SER A 23 -45.89 22.32 -7.19
N GLU A 24 -45.44 22.88 -6.07
CA GLU A 24 -44.03 23.11 -5.81
C GLU A 24 -43.32 21.80 -6.14
N GLY A 25 -42.55 21.83 -7.23
CA GLY A 25 -41.64 20.76 -7.57
C GLY A 25 -40.69 20.62 -6.39
N THR A 26 -40.89 19.57 -5.60
CA THR A 26 -39.91 19.12 -4.63
C THR A 26 -38.62 18.91 -5.39
N GLY A 27 -37.69 19.86 -5.24
CA GLY A 27 -36.31 19.68 -5.68
C GLY A 27 -35.84 18.37 -5.08
N SER A 28 -35.70 17.36 -5.93
CA SER A 28 -35.09 16.10 -5.54
C SER A 28 -33.69 16.45 -5.05
N THR A 29 -33.50 16.38 -3.73
CA THR A 29 -32.18 16.35 -3.14
C THR A 29 -31.37 15.35 -3.96
N PRO A 30 -30.23 15.72 -4.56
CA PRO A 30 -29.40 14.77 -5.29
C PRO A 30 -29.18 13.58 -4.36
N GLY A 31 -29.69 12.40 -4.73
CA GLY A 31 -29.55 11.21 -3.90
C GLY A 31 -28.08 11.04 -3.54
N ALA A 32 -27.78 10.82 -2.26
CA ALA A 32 -26.41 10.68 -1.78
C ALA A 32 -25.67 9.67 -2.69
N ARG A 33 -24.65 10.14 -3.42
CA ARG A 33 -23.87 9.29 -4.32
C ARG A 33 -23.28 8.15 -3.50
N SER A 34 -23.54 6.92 -3.93
CA SER A 34 -22.94 5.72 -3.36
C SER A 34 -21.67 5.38 -4.13
N TYR A 35 -20.57 5.16 -3.44
CA TYR A 35 -19.30 4.77 -4.02
C TYR A 35 -18.99 3.32 -3.71
N THR A 36 -18.73 2.52 -4.74
CA THR A 36 -18.17 1.17 -4.57
C THR A 36 -16.70 1.24 -4.96
N ILE A 37 -15.80 0.95 -4.01
CA ILE A 37 -14.35 1.05 -4.21
C ILE A 37 -13.73 -0.34 -4.05
N ALA A 38 -13.03 -0.80 -5.08
CA ALA A 38 -12.27 -2.03 -5.00
C ALA A 38 -10.88 -1.74 -4.41
N VAL A 39 -10.51 -2.44 -3.33
CA VAL A 39 -9.17 -2.39 -2.75
C VAL A 39 -8.46 -3.71 -3.06
N ILE A 40 -7.39 -3.61 -3.86
CA ILE A 40 -6.70 -4.73 -4.48
C ILE A 40 -5.27 -4.80 -3.94
N PRO A 41 -4.98 -5.65 -2.94
CA PRO A 41 -3.62 -5.85 -2.40
C PRO A 41 -2.77 -6.75 -3.31
N LYS A 42 -1.47 -6.91 -2.99
CA LYS A 42 -0.61 -7.93 -3.64
C LYS A 42 -0.96 -9.35 -3.19
N GLY A 43 -1.42 -9.50 -1.95
CA GLY A 43 -1.87 -10.76 -1.37
C GLY A 43 -2.90 -10.50 -0.28
N THR A 44 -3.68 -11.49 0.13
CA THR A 44 -4.72 -11.32 1.17
C THR A 44 -4.41 -12.02 2.49
N THR A 45 -3.31 -12.78 2.55
CA THR A 45 -3.00 -13.67 3.69
C THR A 45 -2.03 -13.07 4.70
N HIS A 46 -1.14 -12.17 4.30
CA HIS A 46 -0.14 -11.56 5.21
C HIS A 46 -0.73 -10.51 6.15
N GLU A 47 -0.18 -10.41 7.36
CA GLU A 47 -0.60 -9.44 8.39
C GLU A 47 -0.47 -7.98 7.91
N PHE A 48 0.53 -7.69 7.09
CA PHE A 48 0.67 -6.39 6.42
C PHE A 48 -0.57 -6.01 5.59
N TRP A 49 -1.06 -6.92 4.75
CA TRP A 49 -2.24 -6.67 3.92
C TRP A 49 -3.53 -6.63 4.74
N LYS A 50 -3.65 -7.45 5.78
CA LYS A 50 -4.75 -7.34 6.75
C LYS A 50 -4.79 -5.95 7.41
N SER A 51 -3.63 -5.37 7.71
CA SER A 51 -3.55 -4.01 8.27
C SER A 51 -4.02 -2.94 7.27
N ILE A 52 -3.68 -3.08 5.98
CA ILE A 52 -4.22 -2.22 4.91
C ILE A 52 -5.74 -2.37 4.82
N HIS A 53 -6.26 -3.60 4.86
CA HIS A 53 -7.70 -3.86 4.83
C HIS A 53 -8.41 -3.20 6.03
N ALA A 54 -7.87 -3.33 7.24
CA ALA A 54 -8.38 -2.64 8.42
C ALA A 54 -8.43 -1.11 8.24
N GLY A 55 -7.40 -0.53 7.63
CA GLY A 55 -7.36 0.89 7.27
C GLY A 55 -8.45 1.29 6.27
N ALA A 56 -8.67 0.48 5.24
CA ALA A 56 -9.73 0.72 4.26
C ALA A 56 -11.13 0.63 4.88
N VAL A 57 -11.39 -0.36 5.72
CA VAL A 57 -12.65 -0.50 6.48
C VAL A 57 -12.83 0.65 7.47
N LYS A 58 -11.76 1.13 8.10
CA LYS A 58 -11.82 2.34 8.93
C LYS A 58 -12.32 3.55 8.13
N ALA A 59 -11.77 3.78 6.93
CA ALA A 59 -12.21 4.88 6.06
C ALA A 59 -13.67 4.72 5.63
N GLU A 60 -14.08 3.51 5.26
CA GLU A 60 -15.47 3.19 4.93
C GLU A 60 -16.44 3.56 6.04
N ARG A 61 -16.16 3.13 7.28
CA ARG A 61 -17.00 3.43 8.45
C ARG A 61 -17.13 4.93 8.67
N GLU A 62 -16.01 5.66 8.70
CA GLU A 62 -16.01 7.11 8.92
C GLU A 62 -16.73 7.89 7.81
N LEU A 63 -16.64 7.43 6.55
CA LEU A 63 -17.36 8.04 5.42
C LEU A 63 -18.87 7.81 5.53
N ASN A 64 -19.29 6.60 5.87
CA ASN A 64 -20.70 6.26 6.05
C ASN A 64 -21.31 7.00 7.25
N GLU A 65 -20.58 7.15 8.36
CA GLU A 65 -20.99 7.98 9.51
C GLU A 65 -21.22 9.45 9.11
N LYS A 66 -20.46 9.95 8.13
CA LYS A 66 -20.62 11.31 7.56
C LYS A 66 -21.66 11.39 6.44
N GLY A 67 -22.42 10.31 6.19
CA GLY A 67 -23.45 10.26 5.15
C GLY A 67 -22.93 10.06 3.71
N VAL A 68 -21.63 9.80 3.53
CA VAL A 68 -21.03 9.46 2.24
C VAL A 68 -21.08 7.95 2.06
N LYS A 69 -22.17 7.46 1.43
CA LYS A 69 -22.38 6.02 1.21
C LYS A 69 -21.19 5.42 0.46
N THR A 70 -20.45 4.55 1.13
CA THR A 70 -19.23 3.92 0.59
C THR A 70 -19.24 2.44 0.92
N GLU A 71 -18.90 1.62 -0.08
CA GLU A 71 -18.74 0.17 0.05
C GLU A 71 -17.32 -0.21 -0.41
N ILE A 72 -16.58 -0.90 0.45
CA ILE A 72 -15.26 -1.44 0.13
C ILE A 72 -15.37 -2.90 -0.31
N ILE A 73 -14.82 -3.20 -1.47
CA ILE A 73 -14.61 -4.57 -1.93
C ILE A 73 -13.13 -4.92 -1.79
N TRP A 74 -12.79 -5.71 -0.78
CA TRP A 74 -11.45 -6.25 -0.59
C TRP A 74 -11.24 -7.52 -1.43
N LYS A 75 -10.38 -7.45 -2.45
CA LYS A 75 -10.14 -8.59 -3.34
C LYS A 75 -8.78 -8.48 -4.02
N GLY A 76 -7.99 -9.53 -3.91
CA GLY A 76 -6.73 -9.69 -4.63
C GLY A 76 -6.31 -11.16 -4.66
N PRO A 77 -5.08 -11.44 -5.10
CA PRO A 77 -4.51 -12.78 -5.00
C PRO A 77 -4.41 -13.29 -3.57
N LEU A 78 -4.36 -14.60 -3.38
CA LEU A 78 -4.12 -15.17 -2.05
C LEU A 78 -2.68 -14.90 -1.57
N LYS A 79 -1.72 -14.96 -2.50
CA LYS A 79 -0.28 -14.84 -2.29
C LYS A 79 0.30 -13.84 -3.29
N GLU A 80 1.48 -13.31 -2.96
CA GLU A 80 2.18 -12.32 -3.79
C GLU A 80 2.95 -12.92 -4.99
N ASP A 81 2.60 -14.14 -5.43
CA ASP A 81 3.21 -14.85 -6.56
C ASP A 81 2.35 -14.87 -7.84
N ASP A 82 1.08 -14.44 -7.76
CA ASP A 82 0.12 -14.57 -8.86
C ASP A 82 -0.21 -13.22 -9.51
N ARG A 83 0.67 -12.78 -10.41
CA ARG A 83 0.51 -11.55 -11.21
C ARG A 83 -0.71 -11.61 -12.10
N ASP A 84 -0.95 -12.74 -12.76
CA ASP A 84 -2.04 -12.90 -13.71
C ASP A 84 -3.40 -12.80 -13.00
N GLN A 85 -3.53 -13.39 -11.81
CA GLN A 85 -4.71 -13.23 -10.98
C GLN A 85 -4.93 -11.76 -10.58
N GLN A 86 -3.89 -11.01 -10.21
CA GLN A 86 -4.06 -9.60 -9.88
C GLN A 86 -4.56 -8.79 -11.08
N ILE A 87 -4.02 -9.05 -12.27
CA ILE A 87 -4.46 -8.44 -13.53
C ILE A 87 -5.94 -8.71 -13.78
N GLN A 88 -6.36 -9.98 -13.68
CA GLN A 88 -7.76 -10.37 -13.87
C GLN A 88 -8.70 -9.69 -12.87
N VAL A 89 -8.26 -9.51 -11.62
CA VAL A 89 -9.05 -8.81 -10.59
C VAL A 89 -9.24 -7.33 -10.97
N VAL A 90 -8.18 -6.64 -11.42
CA VAL A 90 -8.28 -5.25 -11.91
C VAL A 90 -9.25 -5.16 -13.08
N GLU A 91 -9.10 -6.03 -14.08
CA GLU A 91 -9.95 -6.05 -15.27
C GLU A 91 -11.42 -6.35 -14.96
N ASN A 92 -11.69 -7.21 -13.97
CA ASN A 92 -13.02 -7.51 -13.50
C ASN A 92 -13.69 -6.27 -12.89
N PHE A 93 -13.01 -5.57 -11.98
CA PHE A 93 -13.58 -4.37 -11.35
C PHE A 93 -13.73 -3.21 -12.32
N MET A 94 -12.80 -3.07 -13.28
CA MET A 94 -12.97 -2.17 -14.42
C MET A 94 -14.26 -2.50 -15.19
N SER A 95 -14.46 -3.77 -15.57
CA SER A 95 -15.63 -4.21 -16.33
C SER A 95 -16.95 -4.03 -15.56
N ARG A 96 -16.92 -4.22 -14.24
CA ARG A 96 -18.04 -3.96 -13.33
C ARG A 96 -18.34 -2.47 -13.12
N ARG A 97 -17.47 -1.58 -13.60
CA ARG A 97 -17.57 -0.12 -13.44
C ARG A 97 -17.75 0.29 -11.98
N VAL A 98 -16.88 -0.24 -11.10
CA VAL A 98 -16.76 0.29 -9.74
C VAL A 98 -16.44 1.79 -9.79
N SER A 99 -16.76 2.51 -8.71
CA SER A 99 -16.50 3.95 -8.65
C SER A 99 -15.00 4.27 -8.67
N GLY A 100 -14.16 3.40 -8.13
CA GLY A 100 -12.71 3.55 -8.19
C GLY A 100 -11.97 2.31 -7.71
N ILE A 101 -10.68 2.24 -8.02
CA ILE A 101 -9.78 1.17 -7.61
C ILE A 101 -8.64 1.75 -6.77
N VAL A 102 -8.38 1.13 -5.61
CA VAL A 102 -7.18 1.34 -4.81
C VAL A 102 -6.32 0.09 -4.98
N LEU A 103 -5.15 0.21 -5.60
CA LEU A 103 -4.33 -0.91 -6.05
C LEU A 103 -2.93 -0.87 -5.43
N ALA A 104 -2.47 -2.00 -4.90
CA ALA A 104 -1.06 -2.26 -4.64
C ALA A 104 -0.48 -3.16 -5.75
N PRO A 105 0.20 -2.60 -6.76
CA PRO A 105 0.76 -3.36 -7.89
C PRO A 105 1.79 -4.39 -7.42
N LEU A 106 1.56 -5.65 -7.77
CA LEU A 106 2.52 -6.72 -7.50
C LEU A 106 3.81 -6.49 -8.29
N ASP A 107 3.67 -6.05 -9.55
CA ASP A 107 4.76 -5.81 -10.50
C ASP A 107 4.59 -4.46 -11.20
N SER A 108 5.65 -3.65 -11.16
CA SER A 108 5.63 -2.27 -11.67
C SER A 108 5.51 -2.13 -13.18
N GLN A 109 5.74 -3.21 -13.94
CA GLN A 109 5.60 -3.25 -15.40
C GLN A 109 4.34 -3.98 -15.84
N ALA A 110 4.09 -5.16 -15.27
CA ALA A 110 2.96 -5.98 -15.69
C ALA A 110 1.61 -5.27 -15.44
N LEU A 111 1.53 -4.44 -14.40
CA LEU A 111 0.29 -3.73 -14.04
C LEU A 111 0.09 -2.39 -14.75
N VAL A 112 1.04 -1.92 -15.59
CA VAL A 112 0.91 -0.66 -16.33
C VAL A 112 -0.36 -0.67 -17.20
N LYS A 113 -0.46 -1.64 -18.11
CA LYS A 113 -1.58 -1.70 -19.06
C LYS A 113 -2.95 -1.91 -18.36
N PRO A 114 -3.09 -2.81 -17.37
CA PRO A 114 -4.33 -2.92 -16.59
C PRO A 114 -4.75 -1.61 -15.92
N VAL A 115 -3.81 -0.87 -15.32
CA VAL A 115 -4.09 0.43 -14.69
C VAL A 115 -4.57 1.45 -15.71
N GLU A 116 -3.86 1.58 -16.83
CA GLU A 116 -4.20 2.55 -17.88
C GLU A 116 -5.54 2.22 -18.55
N ASN A 117 -5.83 0.93 -18.78
CA ASN A 117 -7.11 0.48 -19.29
C ASN A 117 -8.28 0.85 -18.35
N ALA A 118 -8.10 0.66 -17.04
CA ALA A 118 -9.13 1.03 -16.05
C ALA A 118 -9.42 2.54 -16.09
N ILE A 119 -8.38 3.36 -16.16
CA ILE A 119 -8.49 4.82 -16.25
C ILE A 119 -9.17 5.23 -17.57
N GLN A 120 -8.79 4.62 -18.69
CA GLN A 120 -9.42 4.86 -20.00
C GLN A 120 -10.92 4.51 -19.97
N ALA A 121 -11.30 3.45 -19.26
CA ALA A 121 -12.68 3.05 -19.00
C ALA A 121 -13.41 3.94 -17.97
N LYS A 122 -12.81 5.05 -17.55
CA LYS A 122 -13.33 6.02 -16.57
C LYS A 122 -13.46 5.47 -15.15
N VAL A 123 -12.67 4.46 -14.79
CA VAL A 123 -12.51 3.98 -13.42
C VAL A 123 -11.17 4.52 -12.89
N PRO A 124 -11.16 5.55 -12.03
CA PRO A 124 -9.93 6.10 -11.49
C PRO A 124 -9.19 5.09 -10.61
N VAL A 125 -7.86 5.19 -10.60
CA VAL A 125 -6.98 4.31 -9.82
C VAL A 125 -6.12 5.13 -8.86
N VAL A 126 -6.11 4.79 -7.58
CA VAL A 126 -5.11 5.24 -6.59
C VAL A 126 -4.14 4.09 -6.35
N ILE A 127 -2.84 4.36 -6.46
CA ILE A 127 -1.79 3.37 -6.20
C ILE A 127 -1.38 3.45 -4.72
N ILE A 128 -1.13 2.30 -4.09
CA ILE A 128 -0.65 2.22 -2.70
C ILE A 128 0.54 1.25 -2.58
N ASP A 129 1.34 1.41 -1.51
CA ASP A 129 2.50 0.57 -1.14
C ASP A 129 3.67 0.51 -2.15
N SER A 130 3.41 0.03 -3.36
CA SER A 130 4.38 -0.23 -4.41
C SER A 130 4.00 0.54 -5.66
N ASP A 131 4.99 1.08 -6.36
CA ASP A 131 4.72 1.91 -7.53
C ASP A 131 4.42 1.07 -8.79
N VAL A 132 3.81 1.72 -9.78
CA VAL A 132 3.62 1.24 -11.16
C VAL A 132 4.26 2.25 -12.11
N LYS A 133 4.91 1.82 -13.20
CA LYS A 133 5.54 2.76 -14.14
C LYS A 133 4.53 3.38 -15.12
N SER A 134 3.53 4.04 -14.56
CA SER A 134 2.58 4.90 -15.27
C SER A 134 2.35 6.15 -14.42
N ASP A 135 2.08 7.28 -15.02
CA ASP A 135 1.75 8.53 -14.33
C ASP A 135 0.24 8.86 -14.40
N GLN A 136 -0.57 7.98 -14.99
CA GLN A 136 -1.99 8.26 -15.24
C GLN A 136 -2.87 8.12 -13.98
N TYR A 137 -2.38 7.44 -12.94
CA TYR A 137 -3.13 7.23 -11.70
C TYR A 137 -3.46 8.55 -10.97
N VAL A 138 -4.47 8.54 -10.11
CA VAL A 138 -4.92 9.71 -9.35
C VAL A 138 -3.89 10.15 -8.31
N SER A 139 -3.40 9.21 -7.51
CA SER A 139 -2.44 9.46 -6.44
C SER A 139 -1.63 8.20 -6.15
N PHE A 140 -0.46 8.37 -5.53
CA PHE A 140 0.36 7.29 -4.99
C PHE A 140 0.55 7.47 -3.47
N VAL A 141 -0.08 6.61 -2.67
CA VAL A 141 -0.06 6.64 -1.19
C VAL A 141 0.81 5.51 -0.66
N ALA A 142 2.04 5.82 -0.26
CA ALA A 142 2.96 4.79 0.22
C ALA A 142 4.07 5.37 1.07
N THR A 143 4.79 4.47 1.72
CA THR A 143 6.07 4.76 2.36
C THR A 143 7.10 5.24 1.34
N ASP A 144 7.97 6.16 1.74
CA ASP A 144 9.26 6.37 1.06
C ASP A 144 10.16 5.14 1.26
N ASN A 145 10.08 4.22 0.30
CA ASN A 145 10.79 2.95 0.32
C ASN A 145 12.32 3.11 0.22
N TYR A 146 12.81 4.11 -0.53
CA TYR A 146 14.25 4.39 -0.60
C TYR A 146 14.78 4.84 0.76
N LYS A 147 14.08 5.78 1.41
CA LYS A 147 14.39 6.19 2.78
C LYS A 147 14.34 5.02 3.76
N GLY A 148 13.34 4.12 3.62
CA GLY A 148 13.27 2.91 4.43
C GLY A 148 14.51 2.02 4.27
N GLY A 149 14.96 1.79 3.03
CA GLY A 149 16.22 1.10 2.73
C GLY A 149 17.44 1.77 3.36
N ARG A 150 17.52 3.10 3.26
CA ARG A 150 18.59 3.90 3.86
C ARG A 150 18.63 3.72 5.38
N LEU A 151 17.47 3.76 6.07
CA LEU A 151 17.38 3.51 7.50
C LEU A 151 17.90 2.12 7.88
N ALA A 152 17.58 1.09 7.08
CA ALA A 152 18.07 -0.26 7.31
C ALA A 152 19.60 -0.35 7.18
N GLY A 153 20.17 0.25 6.13
CA GLY A 153 21.62 0.26 5.90
C GLY A 153 22.36 1.03 6.99
N GLU A 154 21.77 2.14 7.44
CA GLU A 154 22.31 2.94 8.54
C GLU A 154 22.32 2.18 9.86
N ARG A 155 21.23 1.47 10.19
CA ARG A 155 21.16 0.64 11.40
C ARG A 155 22.17 -0.50 11.33
N LEU A 156 22.23 -1.24 10.21
CA LEU A 156 23.13 -2.37 10.10
C LEU A 156 24.60 -1.92 10.16
N GLY A 157 24.95 -0.82 9.51
CA GLY A 157 26.28 -0.24 9.60
C GLY A 157 26.69 0.16 11.02
N GLN A 158 25.77 0.74 11.80
CA GLN A 158 25.99 1.04 13.21
C GLN A 158 26.20 -0.22 14.06
N LEU A 159 25.36 -1.23 13.88
CA LEU A 159 25.44 -2.50 14.60
C LEU A 159 26.78 -3.23 14.36
N LEU A 160 27.38 -3.01 13.20
CA LEU A 160 28.66 -3.59 12.79
C LEU A 160 29.86 -2.67 13.02
N ALA A 161 29.66 -1.49 13.63
CA ALA A 161 30.69 -0.47 13.81
C ALA A 161 31.43 -0.15 12.48
N GLY A 162 30.69 -0.14 11.37
CA GLY A 162 31.17 0.24 10.04
C GLY A 162 31.99 -0.79 9.28
N LYS A 163 32.17 -2.02 9.78
CA LYS A 163 32.97 -3.07 9.11
C LYS A 163 32.36 -4.45 9.26
N GLY A 164 32.60 -5.32 8.28
CA GLY A 164 32.14 -6.72 8.32
C GLY A 164 31.51 -7.17 7.01
N ASN A 165 31.14 -8.45 6.96
CA ASN A 165 30.52 -9.06 5.79
C ASN A 165 29.01 -9.05 5.91
N VAL A 166 28.34 -8.53 4.88
CA VAL A 166 26.90 -8.31 4.86
C VAL A 166 26.25 -9.05 3.70
N ILE A 167 25.06 -9.60 3.97
CA ILE A 167 24.17 -10.15 2.96
C ILE A 167 22.94 -9.24 2.82
N LEU A 168 22.58 -8.95 1.58
CA LEU A 168 21.23 -8.48 1.21
C LEU A 168 20.48 -9.66 0.59
N LEU A 169 19.43 -10.15 1.25
CA LEU A 169 18.51 -11.10 0.66
C LEU A 169 17.35 -10.33 0.01
N ARG A 170 17.40 -10.19 -1.31
CA ARG A 170 16.40 -9.44 -2.10
C ARG A 170 15.08 -10.18 -2.16
N TYR A 171 13.99 -9.47 -2.45
CA TYR A 171 12.65 -10.06 -2.52
C TYR A 171 12.37 -10.77 -3.85
N ALA A 172 11.69 -10.08 -4.77
CA ALA A 172 11.29 -10.56 -6.08
C ALA A 172 11.50 -9.45 -7.11
N VAL A 173 11.77 -9.83 -8.36
CA VAL A 173 11.95 -8.88 -9.46
C VAL A 173 10.63 -8.20 -9.78
N GLY A 174 10.67 -6.90 -10.08
CA GLY A 174 9.51 -6.12 -10.52
C GLY A 174 8.73 -5.46 -9.38
N SER A 175 8.97 -5.86 -8.12
CA SER A 175 8.39 -5.23 -6.93
C SER A 175 9.09 -3.91 -6.62
N ALA A 176 8.52 -2.81 -7.10
CA ALA A 176 9.11 -1.47 -7.00
C ALA A 176 9.40 -1.05 -5.55
N SER A 177 8.52 -1.38 -4.60
CA SER A 177 8.74 -1.03 -3.19
C SER A 177 10.02 -1.66 -2.64
N THR A 178 10.20 -2.96 -2.82
CA THR A 178 11.39 -3.68 -2.32
C THR A 178 12.64 -3.32 -3.10
N GLU A 179 12.57 -3.12 -4.42
CA GLU A 179 13.72 -2.67 -5.21
C GLU A 179 14.22 -1.29 -4.74
N ALA A 180 13.32 -0.36 -4.41
CA ALA A 180 13.71 0.92 -3.82
C ALA A 180 14.37 0.78 -2.44
N ARG A 181 13.87 -0.13 -1.58
CA ARG A 181 14.49 -0.44 -0.28
C ARG A 181 15.89 -1.03 -0.45
N GLU A 182 16.05 -1.95 -1.39
CA GLU A 182 17.31 -2.58 -1.73
C GLU A 182 18.35 -1.54 -2.20
N ILE A 183 17.95 -0.64 -3.10
CA ILE A 183 18.83 0.46 -3.58
C ILE A 183 19.20 1.39 -2.42
N GLY A 184 18.22 1.81 -1.61
CA GLY A 184 18.47 2.67 -0.45
C GLY A 184 19.44 2.04 0.55
N PHE A 185 19.31 0.74 0.81
CA PHE A 185 20.24 0.01 1.67
C PHE A 185 21.67 0.02 1.12
N LEU A 186 21.83 -0.33 -0.16
CA LEU A 186 23.13 -0.37 -0.82
C LEU A 186 23.81 1.00 -0.83
N ASP A 187 23.05 2.07 -1.08
CA ASP A 187 23.55 3.45 -1.07
C ASP A 187 23.98 3.90 0.33
N ALA A 188 23.23 3.55 1.38
CA ALA A 188 23.60 3.86 2.76
C ALA A 188 24.93 3.20 3.13
N LEU A 189 25.11 1.92 2.81
CA LEU A 189 26.38 1.22 3.07
C LEU A 189 27.53 1.84 2.28
N LYS A 190 27.36 2.03 0.97
CA LYS A 190 28.40 2.59 0.09
C LYS A 190 28.85 3.99 0.54
N SER A 191 27.92 4.84 0.95
CA SER A 191 28.21 6.23 1.29
C SER A 191 28.74 6.44 2.71
N LYS A 192 28.31 5.62 3.68
CA LYS A 192 28.64 5.82 5.11
C LYS A 192 29.56 4.76 5.70
N TYR A 193 29.61 3.55 5.12
CA TYR A 193 30.32 2.40 5.67
C TYR A 193 31.10 1.65 4.58
N PRO A 194 32.08 2.29 3.92
CA PRO A 194 32.79 1.71 2.78
C PRO A 194 33.62 0.46 3.12
N GLU A 195 33.87 0.19 4.40
CA GLU A 195 34.57 -1.02 4.88
C GLU A 195 33.65 -2.23 5.07
N ILE A 196 32.33 -2.06 4.92
CA ILE A 196 31.38 -3.18 4.85
C ILE A 196 31.48 -3.85 3.49
N LYS A 197 31.66 -5.17 3.49
CA LYS A 197 31.73 -5.99 2.29
C LYS A 197 30.40 -6.68 2.05
N LEU A 198 29.80 -6.46 0.88
CA LEU A 198 28.63 -7.22 0.44
C LEU A 198 29.07 -8.56 -0.13
N ILE A 199 28.94 -9.63 0.66
CA ILE A 199 29.34 -10.99 0.25
C ILE A 199 28.23 -11.70 -0.54
N SER A 200 26.98 -11.23 -0.44
CA SER A 200 25.91 -11.53 -1.39
C SER A 200 24.90 -10.39 -1.43
N SER A 201 24.47 -10.05 -2.63
CA SER A 201 23.43 -9.03 -2.84
C SER A 201 22.48 -9.35 -4.00
N ASP A 202 22.72 -10.46 -4.71
CA ASP A 202 22.04 -10.86 -5.93
C ASP A 202 20.94 -11.91 -5.69
N GLN A 203 21.04 -12.67 -4.61
CA GLN A 203 20.09 -13.72 -4.26
C GLN A 203 18.69 -13.13 -4.00
N ARG A 204 17.69 -13.77 -4.59
CA ARG A 204 16.27 -13.47 -4.41
C ARG A 204 15.64 -14.53 -3.50
N SER A 205 14.79 -14.09 -2.59
CA SER A 205 14.02 -14.95 -1.69
C SER A 205 12.81 -15.55 -2.39
N GLY A 206 12.23 -14.82 -3.34
CA GLY A 206 10.87 -15.09 -3.80
C GLY A 206 9.82 -14.58 -2.80
N PRO A 207 8.53 -14.68 -3.18
CA PRO A 207 7.43 -14.03 -2.49
C PRO A 207 6.92 -14.76 -1.24
N THR A 208 7.23 -16.05 -1.10
CA THR A 208 6.65 -16.89 -0.04
C THR A 208 7.65 -17.17 1.08
N ARG A 209 7.15 -17.53 2.27
CA ARG A 209 8.01 -17.92 3.40
C ARG A 209 8.83 -19.17 3.07
N GLU A 210 8.28 -20.11 2.30
CA GLU A 210 8.94 -21.35 1.91
C GLU A 210 10.13 -21.09 0.97
N THR A 211 9.89 -20.33 -0.10
CA THR A 211 10.94 -19.94 -1.06
C THR A 211 12.03 -19.11 -0.37
N ALA A 212 11.62 -18.17 0.49
CA ALA A 212 12.55 -17.36 1.26
C ALA A 212 13.39 -18.17 2.24
N TYR A 213 12.83 -19.20 2.85
CA TYR A 213 13.56 -20.07 3.78
C TYR A 213 14.60 -20.91 3.03
N GLN A 214 14.25 -21.48 1.88
CA GLN A 214 15.21 -22.19 1.01
C GLN A 214 16.36 -21.27 0.57
N ALA A 215 16.05 -20.05 0.12
CA ALA A 215 17.07 -19.06 -0.24
C ALA A 215 17.97 -18.68 0.93
N SER A 216 17.40 -18.54 2.13
CA SER A 216 18.14 -18.28 3.37
C SER A 216 19.09 -19.41 3.71
N GLN A 217 18.63 -20.68 3.64
CA GLN A 217 19.48 -21.84 3.86
C GLN A 217 20.64 -21.90 2.85
N ASN A 218 20.38 -21.63 1.57
CA ASN A 218 21.42 -21.63 0.53
C ASN A 218 22.49 -20.57 0.81
N LEU A 219 22.09 -19.37 1.24
CA LEU A 219 23.03 -18.31 1.62
C LEU A 219 23.83 -18.70 2.87
N LEU A 220 23.17 -19.19 3.91
CA LEU A 220 23.83 -19.54 5.17
C LEU A 220 24.73 -20.77 5.05
N ASN A 221 24.43 -21.70 4.14
CA ASN A 221 25.34 -22.81 3.82
C ASN A 221 26.64 -22.32 3.18
N ARG A 222 26.57 -21.29 2.33
CA ARG A 222 27.73 -20.71 1.64
C ARG A 222 28.52 -19.77 2.52
N PHE A 223 27.83 -18.94 3.29
CA PHE A 223 28.38 -17.75 3.92
C PHE A 223 28.16 -17.67 5.43
N GLY A 224 27.47 -18.64 6.03
CA GLY A 224 27.06 -18.57 7.43
C GLY A 224 28.24 -18.39 8.39
N ASN A 225 29.43 -18.91 8.06
CA ASN A 225 30.64 -18.79 8.88
C ASN A 225 31.36 -17.45 8.79
N GLU A 226 31.03 -16.62 7.82
CA GLU A 226 31.70 -15.33 7.58
C GLU A 226 30.75 -14.14 7.65
N VAL A 227 29.43 -14.35 7.55
CA VAL A 227 28.44 -13.27 7.59
C VAL A 227 28.33 -12.66 8.99
N ASP A 228 28.43 -11.35 9.05
CA ASP A 228 28.29 -10.56 10.28
C ASP A 228 26.92 -9.87 10.35
N GLY A 229 26.34 -9.51 9.20
CA GLY A 229 25.06 -8.80 9.13
C GLY A 229 24.19 -9.20 7.93
N ILE A 230 22.88 -9.13 8.10
CA ILE A 230 21.90 -9.45 7.06
C ILE A 230 20.80 -8.39 7.03
N PHE A 231 20.39 -8.01 5.82
CA PHE A 231 19.19 -7.22 5.57
C PHE A 231 18.18 -7.98 4.70
N CYS A 232 16.91 -7.94 5.10
CA CYS A 232 15.77 -8.43 4.33
C CYS A 232 14.73 -7.30 4.13
N PRO A 233 14.29 -7.00 2.90
CA PRO A 233 13.54 -5.79 2.58
C PRO A 233 12.01 -5.88 2.79
N CYS A 234 11.48 -7.02 3.23
CA CYS A 234 10.05 -7.23 3.53
C CYS A 234 9.84 -8.39 4.51
N GLU A 235 8.60 -8.59 4.95
CA GLU A 235 8.25 -9.60 5.97
C GLU A 235 8.67 -11.05 5.63
N PRO A 236 8.31 -11.66 4.49
CA PRO A 236 8.61 -13.08 4.26
C PRO A 236 10.10 -13.45 4.37
N PRO A 237 11.05 -12.75 3.73
CA PRO A 237 12.47 -13.03 3.90
C PRO A 237 12.99 -12.69 5.30
N THR A 238 12.44 -11.68 5.98
CA THR A 238 12.83 -11.36 7.37
C THR A 238 12.53 -12.54 8.29
N ILE A 239 11.29 -13.05 8.29
CA ILE A 239 10.89 -14.18 9.14
C ILE A 239 11.68 -15.45 8.79
N ALA A 240 11.83 -15.73 7.48
CA ALA A 240 12.48 -16.93 7.01
C ALA A 240 13.99 -16.95 7.32
N MET A 241 14.69 -15.83 7.13
CA MET A 241 16.11 -15.70 7.46
C MET A 241 16.34 -15.81 8.96
N THR A 242 15.52 -15.14 9.78
CA THR A 242 15.62 -15.25 11.24
C THR A 242 15.41 -16.68 11.72
N LYS A 243 14.45 -17.41 11.13
CA LYS A 243 14.29 -18.85 11.39
C LYS A 243 15.55 -19.64 11.00
N ALA A 244 16.07 -19.44 9.79
CA ALA A 244 17.24 -20.19 9.32
C ALA A 244 18.50 -19.92 10.18
N LEU A 245 18.68 -18.69 10.67
CA LEU A 245 19.71 -18.35 11.63
C LEU A 245 19.53 -19.07 12.97
N ARG A 246 18.30 -19.23 13.46
CA ARG A 246 18.01 -20.00 14.68
C ARG A 246 18.40 -21.46 14.50
N ASP A 247 18.04 -22.06 13.36
CA ASP A 247 18.30 -23.47 13.07
C ASP A 247 19.81 -23.81 13.05
N ILE A 248 20.67 -22.85 12.69
CA ILE A 248 22.13 -23.01 12.71
C ILE A 248 22.80 -22.42 13.96
N GLY A 249 22.03 -22.01 14.96
CA GLY A 249 22.54 -21.47 16.22
C GLY A 249 23.22 -20.09 16.11
N LYS A 250 22.90 -19.32 15.06
CA LYS A 250 23.44 -17.98 14.76
C LYS A 250 22.46 -16.82 14.94
N ALA A 251 21.27 -17.10 15.45
CA ALA A 251 20.33 -16.07 15.93
C ALA A 251 20.77 -15.46 17.27
N GLY A 252 19.86 -14.75 17.97
CA GLY A 252 20.17 -14.03 19.21
C GLY A 252 21.18 -12.90 19.03
N GLY A 253 21.25 -12.31 17.83
CA GLY A 253 22.16 -11.22 17.50
C GLY A 253 23.63 -11.60 17.33
N LYS A 254 23.95 -12.90 17.19
CA LYS A 254 25.30 -13.36 16.79
C LYS A 254 25.62 -12.91 15.36
N VAL A 255 24.69 -13.14 14.43
CA VAL A 255 24.63 -12.42 13.15
C VAL A 255 23.63 -11.27 13.32
N LYS A 256 24.02 -10.05 12.94
CA LYS A 256 23.14 -8.88 13.05
C LYS A 256 22.06 -8.95 11.98
N MET A 257 20.81 -8.75 12.38
CA MET A 257 19.67 -8.83 11.48
C MET A 257 18.88 -7.52 11.52
N VAL A 258 18.70 -6.92 10.35
CA VAL A 258 17.75 -5.82 10.13
C VAL A 258 16.69 -6.31 9.15
N GLY A 259 15.43 -6.17 9.51
CA GLY A 259 14.29 -6.56 8.69
C GLY A 259 13.41 -5.38 8.32
N PHE A 260 12.31 -5.71 7.67
CA PHE A 260 11.24 -4.78 7.34
C PHE A 260 9.90 -5.36 7.79
N ASP A 261 8.92 -4.47 7.98
CA ASP A 261 7.56 -4.75 8.42
C ASP A 261 7.46 -5.25 9.89
N SER A 262 6.23 -5.39 10.38
CA SER A 262 5.90 -5.59 11.79
C SER A 262 4.91 -6.74 12.03
N GLY A 263 4.94 -7.79 11.21
CA GLY A 263 4.18 -9.01 11.49
C GLY A 263 4.52 -9.59 12.86
N SER A 264 3.56 -10.28 13.48
CA SER A 264 3.63 -10.72 14.88
C SER A 264 4.91 -11.50 15.22
N GLN A 265 5.38 -12.35 14.29
CA GLN A 265 6.64 -13.07 14.46
C GLN A 265 7.86 -12.14 14.43
N SER A 266 7.92 -11.18 13.49
CA SER A 266 9.02 -10.20 13.42
C SER A 266 9.09 -9.34 14.69
N VAL A 267 7.94 -8.95 15.25
CA VAL A 267 7.88 -8.19 16.51
C VAL A 267 8.40 -9.02 17.69
N LEU A 268 8.07 -10.32 17.71
CA LEU A 268 8.61 -11.25 18.70
C LEU A 268 10.12 -11.43 18.53
N ASP A 269 10.60 -11.58 17.30
CA ASP A 269 12.02 -11.71 16.99
C ASP A 269 12.80 -10.44 17.38
N LEU A 270 12.21 -9.25 17.20
CA LEU A 270 12.75 -7.99 17.69
C LEU A 270 12.86 -7.99 19.22
N LYS A 271 11.78 -8.39 19.91
CA LYS A 271 11.73 -8.46 21.38
C LYS A 271 12.76 -9.43 21.95
N ASN A 272 12.95 -10.56 21.30
CA ASN A 272 13.88 -11.62 21.72
C ASN A 272 15.34 -11.30 21.37
N GLY A 273 15.59 -10.22 20.61
CA GLY A 273 16.92 -9.85 20.15
C GLY A 273 17.44 -10.72 19.02
N ASP A 274 16.59 -11.52 18.37
CA ASP A 274 16.93 -12.24 17.13
C ASP A 274 17.07 -11.25 15.95
N VAL A 275 16.26 -10.19 15.96
CA VAL A 275 16.33 -9.04 15.05
C VAL A 275 16.70 -7.78 15.84
N GLN A 276 17.62 -6.95 15.34
CA GLN A 276 18.08 -5.74 16.04
C GLN A 276 17.57 -4.43 15.42
N GLY A 277 16.78 -4.53 14.36
CA GLY A 277 16.04 -3.41 13.80
C GLY A 277 14.97 -3.89 12.83
N LEU A 278 13.78 -3.31 12.93
CA LEU A 278 12.74 -3.44 11.92
C LEU A 278 12.47 -2.06 11.34
N VAL A 279 12.53 -1.93 10.03
CA VAL A 279 12.00 -0.74 9.38
C VAL A 279 10.49 -0.92 9.20
N VAL A 280 9.72 -0.04 9.84
CA VAL A 280 8.27 -0.19 10.02
C VAL A 280 7.54 0.87 9.22
N GLN A 281 6.51 0.41 8.51
CA GLN A 281 5.60 1.22 7.69
C GLN A 281 4.32 1.55 8.46
N ASN A 282 3.38 2.26 7.82
CA ASN A 282 2.03 2.49 8.37
C ASN A 282 0.93 1.95 7.42
N PRO A 283 0.74 0.62 7.34
CA PRO A 283 -0.23 0.01 6.41
C PRO A 283 -1.68 0.40 6.70
N VAL A 284 -2.07 0.57 7.97
CA VAL A 284 -3.41 1.07 8.32
C VAL A 284 -3.64 2.45 7.70
N LEU A 285 -2.65 3.34 7.78
CA LEU A 285 -2.74 4.66 7.16
C LEU A 285 -2.75 4.57 5.63
N MET A 286 -2.02 3.65 5.00
CA MET A 286 -2.06 3.44 3.54
C MET A 286 -3.47 3.06 3.06
N GLY A 287 -4.09 2.07 3.70
CA GLY A 287 -5.46 1.65 3.36
C GLY A 287 -6.47 2.77 3.57
N TYR A 288 -6.37 3.45 4.72
CA TYR A 288 -7.24 4.58 5.06
C TYR A 288 -7.12 5.73 4.05
N LEU A 289 -5.89 6.22 3.83
CA LEU A 289 -5.65 7.33 2.92
C LEU A 289 -5.88 6.96 1.46
N GLY A 290 -5.67 5.70 1.05
CA GLY A 290 -6.01 5.22 -0.28
C GLY A 290 -7.50 5.40 -0.59
N VAL A 291 -8.37 4.93 0.31
CA VAL A 291 -9.83 5.08 0.19
C VAL A 291 -10.25 6.55 0.31
N MET A 292 -9.77 7.27 1.32
CA MET A 292 -10.13 8.68 1.52
C MET A 292 -9.72 9.55 0.33
N THR A 293 -8.55 9.30 -0.26
CA THR A 293 -8.07 9.99 -1.46
C THR A 293 -8.93 9.69 -2.67
N MET A 294 -9.34 8.43 -2.84
CA MET A 294 -10.25 8.04 -3.91
C MET A 294 -11.60 8.76 -3.79
N VAL A 295 -12.21 8.78 -2.61
CA VAL A 295 -13.50 9.44 -2.40
C VAL A 295 -13.44 10.94 -2.62
N LYS A 296 -12.39 11.61 -2.13
CA LYS A 296 -12.14 13.04 -2.42
C LYS A 296 -12.07 13.31 -3.92
N HIS A 297 -11.32 12.49 -4.65
CA HIS A 297 -11.23 12.60 -6.10
C HIS A 297 -12.60 12.44 -6.78
N LEU A 298 -13.40 11.44 -6.36
CA LEU A 298 -14.74 11.19 -6.89
C LEU A 298 -15.75 12.31 -6.57
N GLN A 299 -15.52 13.07 -5.50
CA GLN A 299 -16.27 14.28 -5.16
C GLN A 299 -15.80 15.52 -5.92
N GLY A 300 -14.78 15.40 -6.78
CA GLY A 300 -14.23 16.50 -7.58
C GLY A 300 -13.20 17.35 -6.83
N GLU A 301 -12.77 16.92 -5.64
CA GLU A 301 -11.71 17.61 -4.90
C GLU A 301 -10.34 17.32 -5.51
N LYS A 302 -9.44 18.30 -5.39
CA LYS A 302 -8.02 18.11 -5.75
C LYS A 302 -7.35 17.25 -4.70
N VAL A 303 -6.53 16.31 -5.16
CA VAL A 303 -5.73 15.43 -4.30
C VAL A 303 -4.25 15.52 -4.65
N ALA A 304 -3.38 15.28 -3.66
CA ALA A 304 -1.94 15.26 -3.89
C ALA A 304 -1.55 14.07 -4.78
N LYS A 305 -0.58 14.26 -5.69
CA LYS A 305 -0.10 13.19 -6.57
C LYS A 305 0.65 12.09 -5.80
N ARG A 306 1.31 12.46 -4.71
CA ARG A 306 2.06 11.58 -3.82
C ARG A 306 1.69 11.91 -2.38
N ILE A 307 1.47 10.87 -1.58
CA ILE A 307 1.26 10.98 -0.14
C ILE A 307 2.22 10.01 0.54
N ASP A 308 3.16 10.56 1.34
CA ASP A 308 4.06 9.75 2.17
C ASP A 308 3.35 9.33 3.45
N THR A 309 3.27 8.02 3.70
CA THR A 309 2.69 7.47 4.92
C THR A 309 3.70 7.31 6.06
N GLY A 310 4.94 7.73 5.84
CA GLY A 310 6.01 7.67 6.81
C GLY A 310 6.70 6.30 6.86
N VAL A 311 7.85 6.31 7.52
CA VAL A 311 8.67 5.14 7.80
C VAL A 311 9.54 5.43 9.02
N VAL A 312 9.64 4.47 9.92
CA VAL A 312 10.43 4.58 11.15
C VAL A 312 11.29 3.33 11.34
N LEU A 313 12.34 3.45 12.15
CA LEU A 313 13.12 2.31 12.60
C LEU A 313 12.67 1.93 14.02
N ALA A 314 12.07 0.75 14.15
CA ALA A 314 11.84 0.11 15.43
C ALA A 314 13.06 -0.72 15.85
N THR A 315 13.39 -0.66 17.13
CA THR A 315 14.54 -1.28 17.76
C THR A 315 14.11 -1.84 19.11
N PRO A 316 14.86 -2.77 19.73
CA PRO A 316 14.57 -3.20 21.09
C PRO A 316 14.51 -2.03 22.07
N GLU A 317 15.29 -0.97 21.81
CA GLU A 317 15.39 0.20 22.68
C GLU A 317 14.16 1.12 22.64
N ASN A 318 13.46 1.21 21.50
CA ASN A 318 12.34 2.14 21.32
C ASN A 318 10.98 1.46 21.11
N MET A 319 10.92 0.12 21.05
CA MET A 319 9.68 -0.59 20.69
C MET A 319 8.50 -0.39 21.66
N GLU A 320 8.77 0.05 22.90
CA GLU A 320 7.72 0.36 23.88
C GLU A 320 7.30 1.84 23.88
N GLN A 321 7.94 2.70 23.08
CA GLN A 321 7.46 4.07 22.88
C GLN A 321 6.07 4.04 22.21
N PRO A 322 5.08 4.83 22.67
CA PRO A 322 3.70 4.73 22.22
C PRO A 322 3.54 4.73 20.69
N GLU A 323 4.25 5.62 20.00
CA GLU A 323 4.15 5.81 18.56
C GLU A 323 4.75 4.62 17.78
N ILE A 324 5.82 4.02 18.30
CA ILE A 324 6.43 2.81 17.70
C ILE A 324 5.58 1.58 17.98
N LYS A 325 5.07 1.47 19.21
CA LYS A 325 4.23 0.36 19.66
C LYS A 325 2.95 0.24 18.85
N GLU A 326 2.32 1.36 18.52
CA GLU A 326 1.12 1.38 17.67
C GLU A 326 1.42 0.86 16.26
N LEU A 327 2.58 1.22 15.69
CA LEU A 327 3.00 0.72 14.37
C LEU A 327 3.43 -0.77 14.39
N LEU A 328 3.96 -1.24 15.53
CA LEU A 328 4.32 -2.64 15.71
C LEU A 328 3.11 -3.53 16.00
N ARG A 329 1.99 -2.97 16.48
CA ARG A 329 0.77 -3.70 16.84
C ARG A 329 -0.46 -2.95 16.33
N PRO A 330 -0.67 -2.90 15.01
CA PRO A 330 -1.81 -2.21 14.45
C PRO A 330 -3.12 -2.85 14.96
N PRO A 331 -4.17 -2.06 15.25
CA PRO A 331 -5.42 -2.55 15.82
C PRO A 331 -6.31 -3.21 14.75
N ILE A 332 -5.84 -4.30 14.13
CA ILE A 332 -6.52 -5.01 13.04
C ILE A 332 -7.91 -5.51 13.51
N ASP A 333 -7.97 -6.15 14.68
CA ASP A 333 -9.17 -6.77 15.25
C ASP A 333 -10.30 -5.77 15.56
N LYS A 334 -9.97 -4.47 15.65
CA LYS A 334 -10.98 -3.41 15.80
C LYS A 334 -11.83 -3.24 14.53
N TYR A 335 -11.26 -3.57 13.37
CA TYR A 335 -11.86 -3.32 12.07
C TYR A 335 -12.24 -4.60 11.33
N LEU A 336 -11.48 -5.67 11.51
CA LEU A 336 -11.74 -6.97 10.89
C LEU A 336 -12.17 -7.97 11.96
N THR A 337 -13.31 -8.60 11.76
CA THR A 337 -13.68 -9.84 12.48
C THR A 337 -13.04 -11.00 11.74
N GLU A 338 -12.10 -11.70 12.38
CA GLU A 338 -11.57 -12.98 11.89
C GLU A 338 -12.58 -14.13 12.09
#